data_AF-A0AAW0VPU4-F1
#
_entry.id   AF-A0AAW0VPU4-F1
#
_cell.length_a   1.000
_cell.length_b   1.000
_cell.length_c   1.000
_cell.angle_alpha   90.00
_cell.angle_beta   90.00
_cell.angle_gamma   90.00
#
_symmetry.space_group_name_H-M   'P 1'
#
loop_
_entity.id
_entity.type
_entity.pdbx_description
1 polymer ?
#
loop_
_entity_poly.entity_id
_entity_poly.type
_entity_poly.pdbx_seq_one_letter_code
_entity_poly.pdbx_strand_id
1 'polypeptide(L)'
;MGKKGKLGKKRQDKFYHRAKIAGFRARSAYKLMQLNTKYEFLQRSQVCIDLCAAPGSWMQVAKKYMPVSSIIVGVDLYPIKPIPGTLSIVGDITTEKVRQELKTTLKTWKADLVLHDGSPNVGQNWLHDAYQQNLLVLHSFKLACEFLQKGGCFLTKVFRSKDYFNLEYIFKKLFKKVEATKPQASRYESSEIFLLCQGYRDPAKIDPQFFSPNHVFQELNLEPNTKLNLLKPHKTLPKAEGYPEGATTLYNRVRVSQFIHSSNFAEVLQEASELYFDDEAIKNHKLTTDAIVENCKDIKVLGRKDLRQLLTWRKSIKADLQKAAEEKEKELAADEQQTKVQDQEQHKEDKEMDKLDQEILDLKTEQAREEKRTRKRKLKERKKLEEKMRLNALIPGDVGPTVNTEAGLFNLEKLSQ
;
A
#
# COMPACT_ATOMS: atom_id res chain seq x y z
N MET A 1 -50.46 -2.51 5.75
CA MET A 1 -49.04 -2.34 5.35
C MET A 1 -48.36 -1.38 6.33
N GLY A 2 -47.49 -1.86 7.21
CA GLY A 2 -46.76 -1.01 8.15
C GLY A 2 -45.73 -0.16 7.39
N LYS A 3 -45.88 1.16 7.40
CA LYS A 3 -44.83 2.08 6.95
C LYS A 3 -43.58 1.82 7.80
N LYS A 4 -42.56 1.15 7.25
CA LYS A 4 -41.23 1.05 7.88
C LYS A 4 -40.71 2.48 8.06
N GLY A 5 -40.86 3.01 9.28
CA GLY A 5 -40.32 4.33 9.62
C GLY A 5 -38.81 4.30 9.48
N LYS A 6 -38.22 5.30 8.81
CA LYS A 6 -36.75 5.44 8.71
C LYS A 6 -36.15 5.43 10.12
N LEU A 7 -35.44 4.37 10.51
CA LEU A 7 -34.84 4.18 11.86
C LEU A 7 -34.01 5.41 12.30
N GLY A 8 -33.38 6.10 11.35
CA GLY A 8 -32.55 7.27 11.63
C GLY A 8 -33.27 8.45 12.29
N LYS A 9 -34.59 8.63 12.09
CA LYS A 9 -35.36 9.74 12.69
C LYS A 9 -35.59 9.59 14.19
N LYS A 10 -35.52 8.37 14.75
CA LYS A 10 -35.76 8.11 16.18
C LYS A 10 -34.50 8.27 17.05
N ARG A 11 -33.32 8.38 16.45
CA ARG A 11 -32.04 8.42 17.17
C ARG A 11 -31.56 9.87 17.30
N GLN A 12 -32.25 10.63 18.16
CA GLN A 12 -31.85 11.98 18.54
C GLN A 12 -30.76 11.90 19.62
N ASP A 13 -29.59 12.42 19.30
CA ASP A 13 -28.40 12.37 20.15
C ASP A 13 -28.09 13.77 20.71
N LYS A 14 -27.15 13.86 21.65
CA LYS A 14 -26.79 15.12 22.33
C LYS A 14 -26.52 16.28 21.36
N PHE A 15 -25.83 16.04 20.24
CA PHE A 15 -25.55 17.10 19.27
C PHE A 15 -26.75 17.47 18.38
N TYR A 16 -27.74 16.58 18.21
CA TYR A 16 -29.01 16.95 17.59
C TYR A 16 -29.74 18.02 18.42
N HIS A 17 -29.89 17.79 19.73
CA HIS A 17 -30.53 18.76 20.63
C HIS A 17 -29.73 20.06 20.71
N ARG A 18 -28.40 19.97 20.85
CA ARG A 18 -27.54 21.15 20.83
C ARG A 18 -27.65 21.95 19.53
N ALA A 19 -27.75 21.29 18.37
CA ALA A 19 -27.91 21.96 17.09
C ALA A 19 -29.23 22.71 17.02
N LYS A 20 -30.31 22.10 17.50
CA LYS A 20 -31.63 22.76 17.60
C LYS A 20 -31.60 23.99 18.51
N ILE A 21 -31.02 23.87 19.70
CA ILE A 21 -30.89 25.00 20.65
C ILE A 21 -30.05 26.13 20.04
N ALA A 22 -28.95 25.80 19.36
CA ALA A 22 -28.06 26.79 18.74
C ALA A 22 -28.57 27.33 17.38
N GLY A 23 -29.75 26.92 16.91
CA GLY A 23 -30.31 27.37 15.63
C GLY A 23 -29.66 26.79 14.37
N PHE A 24 -28.85 25.72 14.51
CA PHE A 24 -28.29 25.01 13.36
C PHE A 24 -29.30 24.04 12.74
N ARG A 25 -29.27 23.93 11.40
CA ARG A 25 -30.21 23.10 10.64
C ARG A 25 -30.00 21.61 10.82
N ALA A 26 -28.76 21.18 11.12
CA ALA A 26 -28.41 19.78 11.34
C ALA A 26 -27.28 19.63 12.36
N ARG A 27 -27.18 18.43 12.96
CA ARG A 27 -26.10 18.08 13.90
C ARG A 27 -24.71 18.08 13.25
N SER A 28 -24.62 17.92 11.93
CA SER A 28 -23.36 17.94 11.17
C SER A 28 -22.62 19.27 11.31
N ALA A 29 -23.31 20.38 11.65
CA ALA A 29 -22.67 21.64 12.02
C ALA A 29 -21.58 21.47 13.09
N TYR A 30 -21.84 20.67 14.13
CA TYR A 30 -20.85 20.43 15.19
C TYR A 30 -19.62 19.67 14.72
N LYS A 31 -19.72 18.87 13.65
CA LYS A 31 -18.56 18.19 13.07
C LYS A 31 -17.61 19.23 12.50
N LEU A 32 -18.13 20.16 11.68
CA LEU A 32 -17.33 21.23 11.09
C LEU A 32 -16.78 22.19 12.15
N MET A 33 -17.60 22.56 13.16
CA MET A 33 -17.12 23.40 14.26
C MET A 33 -15.94 22.77 14.99
N GLN A 34 -16.02 21.48 15.33
CA GLN A 34 -14.92 20.77 16.01
C GLN A 34 -13.67 20.64 15.15
N LEU A 35 -13.85 20.37 13.85
CA LEU A 35 -12.73 20.35 12.90
C LEU A 35 -12.09 21.73 12.80
N ASN A 36 -12.88 22.79 12.75
CA ASN A 36 -12.37 24.16 12.73
C ASN A 36 -11.69 24.57 14.03
N THR A 37 -12.16 24.13 15.20
CA THR A 37 -11.46 24.36 16.49
C THR A 37 -10.06 23.72 16.50
N LYS A 38 -9.88 22.58 15.81
CA LYS A 38 -8.58 21.90 15.75
C LYS A 38 -7.62 22.51 14.72
N TYR A 39 -8.14 23.03 13.61
CA TYR A 39 -7.33 23.36 12.43
C TYR A 39 -7.44 24.82 11.95
N GLU A 40 -8.40 25.58 12.44
CA GLU A 40 -8.57 27.03 12.22
C GLU A 40 -8.55 27.49 10.75
N PHE A 41 -9.12 26.68 9.85
CA PHE A 41 -9.11 26.97 8.42
C PHE A 41 -10.21 27.96 8.00
N LEU A 42 -11.33 28.06 8.73
CA LEU A 42 -12.43 28.96 8.36
C LEU A 42 -12.06 30.44 8.54
N GLN A 43 -11.37 30.78 9.63
CA GLN A 43 -11.01 32.15 9.97
C GLN A 43 -10.08 32.81 8.93
N ARG A 44 -9.32 31.98 8.19
CA ARG A 44 -8.35 32.41 7.18
C ARG A 44 -8.90 32.39 5.76
N SER A 45 -10.10 31.86 5.56
CA SER A 45 -10.70 31.68 4.24
C SER A 45 -11.61 32.87 3.91
N GLN A 46 -11.47 33.43 2.72
CA GLN A 46 -12.38 34.46 2.17
C GLN A 46 -13.44 33.83 1.27
N VAL A 47 -13.09 32.81 0.50
CA VAL A 47 -13.98 32.14 -0.45
C VAL A 47 -14.11 30.66 -0.08
N CYS A 48 -15.33 30.22 0.20
CA CYS A 48 -15.65 28.85 0.56
C CYS A 48 -16.72 28.27 -0.39
N ILE A 49 -16.45 27.07 -0.91
CA ILE A 49 -17.44 26.27 -1.64
C ILE A 49 -17.84 25.08 -0.75
N ASP A 50 -19.14 24.92 -0.49
CA ASP A 50 -19.70 23.80 0.28
C ASP A 50 -20.43 22.85 -0.67
N LEU A 51 -19.86 21.66 -0.91
CA LEU A 51 -20.39 20.65 -1.82
C LEU A 51 -21.26 19.64 -1.08
N CYS A 52 -22.38 19.27 -1.70
CA CYS A 52 -23.44 18.48 -1.08
C CYS A 52 -23.93 19.12 0.23
N ALA A 53 -24.19 20.44 0.14
CA ALA A 53 -24.37 21.29 1.31
C ALA A 53 -25.75 21.15 1.99
N ALA A 54 -26.77 20.56 1.36
CA ALA A 54 -28.12 20.52 1.94
C ALA A 54 -28.11 19.77 3.29
N PRO A 55 -28.74 20.32 4.35
CA PRO A 55 -29.70 21.44 4.38
C PRO A 55 -29.06 22.84 4.59
N GLY A 56 -27.74 22.98 4.47
CA GLY A 56 -26.98 24.22 4.64
C GLY A 56 -26.33 24.38 6.01
N SER A 57 -26.18 23.30 6.77
CA SER A 57 -25.64 23.38 8.15
C SER A 57 -24.17 23.78 8.21
N TRP A 58 -23.37 23.37 7.21
CA TRP A 58 -21.96 23.74 7.11
C TRP A 58 -21.80 25.17 6.59
N MET A 59 -22.63 25.60 5.63
CA MET A 59 -22.77 27.02 5.27
C MET A 59 -23.07 27.94 6.46
N GLN A 60 -23.97 27.54 7.38
CA GLN A 60 -24.24 28.33 8.60
C GLN A 60 -23.00 28.48 9.48
N VAL A 61 -22.21 27.42 9.61
CA VAL A 61 -20.96 27.43 10.37
C VAL A 61 -19.91 28.28 9.65
N ALA A 62 -19.72 28.09 8.35
CA ALA A 62 -18.82 28.89 7.53
C ALA A 62 -19.12 30.39 7.69
N LYS A 63 -20.40 30.79 7.57
CA LYS A 63 -20.79 32.20 7.70
C LYS A 63 -20.51 32.78 9.10
N LYS A 64 -20.55 31.94 10.14
CA LYS A 64 -20.28 32.35 11.52
C LYS A 64 -18.79 32.55 11.82
N TYR A 65 -17.91 31.77 11.20
CA TYR A 65 -16.47 31.75 11.53
C TYR A 65 -15.57 32.44 10.48
N MET A 66 -16.03 32.58 9.24
CA MET A 66 -15.31 33.31 8.19
C MET A 66 -15.48 34.83 8.35
N PRO A 67 -14.56 35.65 7.81
CA PRO A 67 -14.69 37.11 7.81
C PRO A 67 -16.02 37.60 7.20
N VAL A 68 -16.50 38.78 7.60
CA VAL A 68 -17.82 39.30 7.17
C VAL A 68 -17.96 39.42 5.66
N SER A 69 -16.88 39.81 4.97
CA SER A 69 -16.75 39.94 3.52
C SER A 69 -16.56 38.62 2.77
N SER A 70 -16.66 37.48 3.46
CA SER A 70 -16.50 36.17 2.83
C SER A 70 -17.61 35.84 1.83
N ILE A 71 -17.22 35.13 0.77
CA ILE A 71 -18.11 34.57 -0.24
C ILE A 71 -18.27 33.08 0.07
N ILE A 72 -19.49 32.66 0.35
CA ILE A 72 -19.82 31.27 0.65
C ILE A 72 -20.85 30.80 -0.37
N VAL A 73 -20.49 29.75 -1.13
CA VAL A 73 -21.36 29.16 -2.15
C VAL A 73 -21.64 27.71 -1.80
N GLY A 74 -22.89 27.37 -1.56
CA GLY A 74 -23.34 26.00 -1.36
C GLY A 74 -23.86 25.38 -2.65
N VAL A 75 -23.53 24.12 -2.89
CA VAL A 75 -24.02 23.35 -4.05
C VAL A 75 -24.64 22.06 -3.55
N ASP A 76 -25.87 21.78 -3.96
CA ASP A 76 -26.54 20.52 -3.65
C ASP A 76 -27.58 20.16 -4.70
N LEU A 77 -27.91 18.87 -4.80
CA LEU A 77 -29.02 18.38 -5.62
C LEU A 77 -30.37 18.93 -5.15
N TYR A 78 -30.51 19.13 -3.84
CA TYR A 78 -31.73 19.62 -3.20
C TYR A 78 -31.65 21.12 -2.91
N PRO A 79 -32.78 21.84 -3.01
CA PRO A 79 -32.81 23.25 -2.70
C PRO A 79 -32.48 23.52 -1.22
N ILE A 80 -31.52 24.41 -1.00
CA ILE A 80 -31.11 24.87 0.33
C ILE A 80 -31.95 26.08 0.69
N LYS A 81 -32.60 26.08 1.87
CA LYS A 81 -33.31 27.28 2.34
C LYS A 81 -32.33 28.45 2.41
N PRO A 82 -32.68 29.68 1.98
CA PRO A 82 -31.74 30.80 1.99
C PRO A 82 -31.08 31.01 3.36
N ILE A 83 -29.77 31.24 3.37
CA ILE A 83 -29.00 31.64 4.56
C ILE A 83 -28.43 33.03 4.25
N PRO A 84 -28.69 34.05 5.09
CA PRO A 84 -28.22 35.41 4.85
C PRO A 84 -26.71 35.48 4.62
N GLY A 85 -26.29 36.21 3.59
CA GLY A 85 -24.89 36.40 3.23
C GLY A 85 -24.20 35.14 2.67
N THR A 86 -24.97 34.21 2.11
CA THR A 86 -24.46 33.04 1.38
C THR A 86 -25.24 32.85 0.08
N LEU A 87 -24.64 32.17 -0.89
CA LEU A 87 -25.23 31.83 -2.18
C LEU A 87 -25.47 30.32 -2.25
N SER A 88 -26.51 29.89 -2.94
CA SER A 88 -26.84 28.48 -3.11
C SER A 88 -27.15 28.16 -4.56
N ILE A 89 -26.53 27.12 -5.08
CA ILE A 89 -26.74 26.56 -6.42
C ILE A 89 -27.41 25.19 -6.26
N VAL A 90 -28.45 24.95 -7.05
CA VAL A 90 -29.19 23.68 -7.05
C VAL A 90 -28.81 22.89 -8.30
N GLY A 91 -28.15 21.77 -8.11
CA GLY A 91 -27.75 20.90 -9.20
C GLY A 91 -26.77 19.80 -8.79
N ASP A 92 -26.44 18.96 -9.76
CA ASP A 92 -25.50 17.86 -9.60
C ASP A 92 -24.06 18.35 -9.84
N ILE A 93 -23.17 18.10 -8.86
CA ILE A 93 -21.75 18.48 -8.91
C ILE A 93 -20.99 17.85 -10.08
N THR A 94 -21.52 16.79 -10.69
CA THR A 94 -20.92 16.13 -11.85
C THR A 94 -21.24 16.84 -13.18
N THR A 95 -22.28 17.68 -13.20
CA THR A 95 -22.76 18.32 -14.42
C THR A 95 -21.98 19.58 -14.79
N GLU A 96 -21.80 19.82 -16.09
CA GLU A 96 -21.12 21.02 -16.59
C GLU A 96 -21.91 22.30 -16.28
N LYS A 97 -23.24 22.21 -16.19
CA LYS A 97 -24.11 23.33 -15.80
C LYS A 97 -23.71 23.92 -14.46
N VAL A 98 -23.57 23.08 -13.42
CA VAL A 98 -23.18 23.53 -12.08
C VAL A 98 -21.78 24.13 -12.08
N ARG A 99 -20.87 23.58 -12.89
CA ARG A 99 -19.52 24.12 -13.05
C ARG A 99 -19.52 25.51 -13.67
N GLN A 100 -20.34 25.74 -14.70
CA GLN A 100 -20.50 27.06 -15.31
C GLN A 100 -21.17 28.06 -14.36
N GLU A 101 -22.17 27.64 -13.60
CA GLU A 101 -22.80 28.48 -12.58
C GLU A 101 -21.83 28.86 -11.47
N LEU A 102 -20.98 27.93 -11.01
CA LEU A 102 -19.90 28.21 -10.06
C LEU A 102 -18.89 29.21 -10.62
N LYS A 103 -18.45 29.03 -11.88
CA LYS A 103 -17.55 29.99 -12.56
C LYS A 103 -18.17 31.38 -12.63
N THR A 104 -19.45 31.47 -12.99
CA THR A 104 -20.17 32.74 -13.08
C THR A 104 -20.33 33.39 -11.70
N THR A 105 -20.59 32.60 -10.67
CA THR A 105 -20.78 33.07 -9.29
C THR A 105 -19.47 33.59 -8.69
N LEU A 106 -18.37 32.86 -8.88
CA LEU A 106 -17.05 33.22 -8.34
C LEU A 106 -16.32 34.24 -9.21
N LYS A 107 -16.69 34.38 -10.49
CA LYS A 107 -16.05 35.25 -11.47
C LYS A 107 -14.55 34.96 -11.56
N THR A 108 -13.72 35.88 -11.08
CA THR A 108 -12.26 35.78 -11.05
C THR A 108 -11.72 35.17 -9.77
N TRP A 109 -12.55 35.04 -8.73
CA TRP A 109 -12.12 34.53 -7.44
C TRP A 109 -11.94 33.00 -7.48
N LYS A 110 -10.89 32.55 -6.81
CA LYS A 110 -10.64 31.13 -6.53
C LYS A 110 -11.00 30.83 -5.07
N ALA A 111 -11.35 29.59 -4.78
CA ALA A 111 -11.72 29.17 -3.44
C ALA A 111 -10.49 28.97 -2.56
N ASP A 112 -10.51 29.51 -1.34
CA ASP A 112 -9.54 29.18 -0.29
C ASP A 112 -9.85 27.80 0.30
N LEU A 113 -11.13 27.46 0.35
CA LEU A 113 -11.65 26.29 1.02
C LEU A 113 -12.75 25.63 0.20
N VAL A 114 -12.64 24.32 0.02
CA VAL A 114 -13.72 23.49 -0.50
C VAL A 114 -14.09 22.45 0.57
N LEU A 115 -15.37 22.43 0.94
CA LEU A 115 -15.96 21.53 1.92
C LEU A 115 -16.81 20.47 1.22
N HIS A 116 -16.83 19.26 1.74
CA HIS A 116 -17.66 18.17 1.26
C HIS A 116 -18.13 17.26 2.41
N ASP A 117 -19.43 17.30 2.71
CA ASP A 117 -20.12 16.38 3.66
C ASP A 117 -21.15 15.49 2.93
N GLY A 118 -20.94 15.23 1.64
CA GLY A 118 -21.82 14.37 0.84
C GLY A 118 -21.86 12.93 1.34
N SER A 119 -23.05 12.32 1.27
CA SER A 119 -23.26 10.89 1.55
C SER A 119 -24.34 10.33 0.63
N PRO A 120 -24.14 9.14 0.03
CA PRO A 120 -25.22 8.45 -0.67
C PRO A 120 -26.30 7.99 0.32
N ASN A 121 -27.44 7.59 -0.23
CA ASN A 121 -28.49 6.93 0.54
C ASN A 121 -28.02 5.55 1.00
N VAL A 122 -27.49 5.49 2.21
CA VAL A 122 -27.02 4.24 2.84
C VAL A 122 -28.18 3.30 3.17
N GLY A 123 -27.97 2.00 3.02
CA GLY A 123 -28.93 0.96 3.37
C GLY A 123 -29.06 -0.20 2.39
N GLN A 124 -28.19 -0.24 1.37
CA GLN A 124 -28.05 -1.39 0.49
C GLN A 124 -26.96 -2.31 1.05
N ASN A 125 -25.98 -2.68 0.23
CA ASN A 125 -24.78 -3.40 0.63
C ASN A 125 -23.69 -2.42 1.07
N TRP A 126 -22.99 -2.72 2.17
CA TRP A 126 -21.88 -1.91 2.69
C TRP A 126 -20.80 -1.64 1.62
N LEU A 127 -20.45 -2.66 0.83
CA LEU A 127 -19.46 -2.53 -0.24
C LEU A 127 -19.89 -1.52 -1.31
N HIS A 128 -21.16 -1.61 -1.75
CA HIS A 128 -21.73 -0.70 -2.72
C HIS A 128 -21.83 0.72 -2.17
N ASP A 129 -22.32 0.88 -0.94
CA ASP A 129 -22.48 2.19 -0.29
C ASP A 129 -21.12 2.88 -0.07
N ALA A 130 -20.09 2.12 0.29
CA ALA A 130 -18.72 2.62 0.41
C ALA A 130 -18.15 3.05 -0.95
N TYR A 131 -18.34 2.25 -2.00
CA TYR A 131 -17.90 2.60 -3.35
C TYR A 131 -18.58 3.87 -3.87
N GLN A 132 -19.90 3.99 -3.69
CA GLN A 132 -20.65 5.21 -4.08
C GLN A 132 -20.17 6.45 -3.31
N GLN A 133 -19.84 6.31 -2.02
CA GLN A 133 -19.22 7.39 -1.26
C GLN A 133 -17.88 7.80 -1.86
N ASN A 134 -17.03 6.82 -2.19
CA ASN A 134 -15.70 7.07 -2.75
C ASN A 134 -15.78 7.72 -4.13
N LEU A 135 -16.74 7.33 -4.97
CA LEU A 135 -17.06 7.99 -6.24
C LEU A 135 -17.46 9.45 -6.03
N LEU A 136 -18.35 9.73 -5.08
CA LEU A 136 -18.79 11.08 -4.78
C LEU A 136 -17.63 11.97 -4.29
N VAL A 137 -16.73 11.39 -3.49
CA VAL A 137 -15.49 12.05 -3.03
C VAL A 137 -14.59 12.37 -4.22
N LEU A 138 -14.44 11.45 -5.18
CA LEU A 138 -13.63 11.66 -6.38
C LEU A 138 -14.18 12.80 -7.26
N HIS A 139 -15.49 12.84 -7.47
CA HIS A 139 -16.15 13.93 -8.21
C HIS A 139 -16.00 15.28 -7.50
N SER A 140 -16.19 15.29 -6.19
CA SER A 140 -15.99 16.49 -5.36
C SER A 140 -14.55 16.96 -5.38
N PHE A 141 -13.60 16.02 -5.38
CA PHE A 141 -12.18 16.33 -5.46
C PHE A 141 -11.77 16.89 -6.82
N LYS A 142 -12.32 16.35 -7.91
CA LYS A 142 -12.13 16.90 -9.26
C LYS A 142 -12.60 18.34 -9.34
N LEU A 143 -13.79 18.62 -8.81
CA LEU A 143 -14.34 19.97 -8.76
C LEU A 143 -13.48 20.88 -7.86
N ALA A 144 -13.02 20.38 -6.70
CA ALA A 144 -12.14 21.12 -5.82
C ALA A 144 -10.85 21.54 -6.54
N CYS A 145 -10.18 20.63 -7.26
CA CYS A 145 -8.95 20.96 -8.00
C CYS A 145 -9.14 22.07 -9.04
N GLU A 146 -10.33 22.19 -9.64
CA GLU A 146 -10.60 23.22 -10.64
C GLU A 146 -10.79 24.62 -10.03
N PHE A 147 -11.39 24.70 -8.83
CA PHE A 147 -11.78 25.98 -8.21
C PHE A 147 -10.86 26.42 -7.07
N LEU A 148 -10.10 25.52 -6.47
CA LEU A 148 -9.24 25.81 -5.33
C LEU A 148 -8.01 26.63 -5.77
N GLN A 149 -7.63 27.62 -4.97
CA GLN A 149 -6.39 28.37 -5.19
C GLN A 149 -5.17 27.62 -4.68
N LYS A 150 -3.98 28.00 -5.17
CA LYS A 150 -2.71 27.53 -4.61
C LYS A 150 -2.64 27.84 -3.11
N GLY A 151 -2.33 26.81 -2.32
CA GLY A 151 -2.32 26.90 -0.85
C GLY A 151 -3.66 26.64 -0.18
N GLY A 152 -4.76 26.52 -0.92
CA GLY A 152 -6.09 26.27 -0.40
C GLY A 152 -6.24 24.91 0.31
N CYS A 153 -7.38 24.74 0.98
CA CYS A 153 -7.74 23.56 1.75
C CYS A 153 -8.94 22.83 1.16
N PHE A 154 -8.92 21.50 1.23
CA PHE A 154 -10.06 20.64 0.89
C PHE A 154 -10.39 19.75 2.08
N LEU A 155 -11.63 19.81 2.56
CA LEU A 155 -12.13 18.96 3.63
C LEU A 155 -13.22 18.05 3.09
N THR A 156 -13.05 16.74 3.22
CA THR A 156 -14.02 15.77 2.70
C THR A 156 -14.35 14.67 3.69
N LYS A 157 -15.63 14.26 3.74
CA LYS A 157 -16.07 13.04 4.41
C LYS A 157 -15.81 11.83 3.53
N VAL A 158 -15.17 10.82 4.10
CA VAL A 158 -14.90 9.51 3.47
C VAL A 158 -15.39 8.40 4.40
N PHE A 159 -15.76 7.25 3.84
CA PHE A 159 -16.01 6.04 4.62
C PHE A 159 -14.74 5.21 4.74
N ARG A 160 -14.44 4.75 5.95
CA ARG A 160 -13.33 3.84 6.21
C ARG A 160 -13.61 2.51 5.50
N SER A 161 -13.00 2.33 4.34
CA SER A 161 -13.19 1.22 3.39
C SER A 161 -11.83 0.76 2.85
N LYS A 162 -11.80 -0.29 2.01
CA LYS A 162 -10.58 -0.80 1.37
C LYS A 162 -9.88 0.31 0.56
N ASP A 163 -10.67 1.11 -0.14
CA ASP A 163 -10.20 2.12 -1.09
C ASP A 163 -9.81 3.47 -0.45
N TYR A 164 -9.99 3.60 0.86
CA TYR A 164 -9.65 4.83 1.59
C TYR A 164 -8.19 5.25 1.36
N PHE A 165 -7.27 4.28 1.34
CA PHE A 165 -5.83 4.55 1.16
C PHE A 165 -5.50 5.04 -0.25
N ASN A 166 -6.25 4.60 -1.27
CA ASN A 166 -6.05 5.04 -2.65
C ASN A 166 -6.42 6.52 -2.79
N LEU A 167 -7.53 6.95 -2.17
CA LEU A 167 -7.92 8.37 -2.12
C LEU A 167 -6.88 9.20 -1.35
N GLU A 168 -6.43 8.73 -0.18
CA GLU A 168 -5.41 9.43 0.61
C GLU A 168 -4.10 9.59 -0.18
N TYR A 169 -3.69 8.58 -0.94
CA TYR A 169 -2.49 8.62 -1.79
C TYR A 169 -2.58 9.73 -2.84
N ILE A 170 -3.71 9.82 -3.56
CA ILE A 170 -3.93 10.85 -4.58
C ILE A 170 -3.92 12.24 -3.95
N PHE A 171 -4.57 12.41 -2.80
CA PHE A 171 -4.57 13.69 -2.10
C PHE A 171 -3.15 14.11 -1.69
N LYS A 172 -2.31 13.17 -1.22
CA LYS A 172 -0.90 13.47 -0.87
C LYS A 172 -0.04 13.91 -2.06
N LYS A 173 -0.42 13.57 -3.29
CA LYS A 173 0.27 14.07 -4.49
C LYS A 173 -0.06 15.53 -4.76
N LEU A 174 -1.32 15.94 -4.54
CA LEU A 174 -1.82 17.27 -4.90
C LEU A 174 -1.84 18.29 -3.74
N PHE A 175 -1.69 17.84 -2.49
CA PHE A 175 -1.62 18.68 -1.30
C PHE A 175 -0.31 18.53 -0.54
N LYS A 176 0.08 19.55 0.22
CA LYS A 176 1.27 19.52 1.09
C LYS A 176 1.09 18.58 2.29
N LYS A 177 -0.10 18.60 2.90
CA LYS A 177 -0.40 17.84 4.11
C LYS A 177 -1.80 17.25 4.01
N VAL A 178 -1.94 15.96 4.33
CA VAL A 178 -3.22 15.26 4.37
C VAL A 178 -3.35 14.60 5.73
N GLU A 179 -4.36 14.98 6.50
CA GLU A 179 -4.62 14.46 7.84
C GLU A 179 -6.02 13.88 7.95
N ALA A 180 -6.10 12.65 8.46
CA ALA A 180 -7.35 12.00 8.78
C ALA A 180 -7.78 12.32 10.21
N THR A 181 -9.05 12.67 10.43
CA THR A 181 -9.59 12.94 11.77
C THR A 181 -11.06 12.59 11.83
N LYS A 182 -11.47 12.02 12.98
CA LYS A 182 -12.88 11.78 13.29
C LYS A 182 -13.31 12.71 14.44
N PRO A 183 -14.20 13.69 14.21
CA PRO A 183 -14.66 14.58 15.26
C PRO A 183 -15.54 13.83 16.27
N GLN A 184 -15.60 14.30 17.52
CA GLN A 184 -16.44 13.70 18.57
C GLN A 184 -17.94 13.79 18.26
N ALA A 185 -18.35 14.77 17.43
CA ALA A 185 -19.70 14.89 16.90
C ALA A 185 -19.99 13.89 15.78
N SER A 186 -19.03 13.05 15.38
CA SER A 186 -19.29 11.85 14.59
C SER A 186 -19.89 10.75 15.48
N ARG A 187 -20.73 9.90 14.91
CA ARG A 187 -21.26 8.74 15.65
C ARG A 187 -20.20 7.66 15.74
N TYR A 188 -20.14 6.98 16.88
CA TYR A 188 -19.20 5.87 17.07
C TYR A 188 -19.48 4.74 16.07
N GLU A 189 -20.76 4.43 15.84
CA GLU A 189 -21.21 3.40 14.91
C GLU A 189 -21.07 3.79 13.43
N SER A 190 -20.82 5.07 13.14
CA SER A 190 -20.58 5.49 11.77
C SER A 190 -19.14 5.19 11.37
N SER A 191 -18.98 4.69 10.16
CA SER A 191 -17.70 4.46 9.48
C SER A 191 -17.10 5.72 8.86
N GLU A 192 -17.68 6.90 9.13
CA GLU A 192 -17.19 8.17 8.59
C GLU A 192 -15.85 8.61 9.23
N ILE A 193 -14.98 9.14 8.38
CA ILE A 193 -13.74 9.82 8.72
C ILE A 193 -13.62 11.07 7.84
N PHE A 194 -13.02 12.14 8.36
CA PHE A 194 -12.79 13.35 7.58
C PHE A 194 -11.32 13.43 7.20
N LEU A 195 -11.07 13.67 5.91
CA LEU A 195 -9.74 13.97 5.38
C LEU A 195 -9.61 15.47 5.20
N LEU A 196 -8.69 16.08 5.93
CA LEU A 196 -8.30 17.47 5.76
C LEU A 196 -7.03 17.52 4.92
N CYS A 197 -7.14 18.11 3.73
CA CYS A 197 -6.05 18.31 2.80
C CYS A 197 -5.67 19.79 2.78
N GLN A 198 -4.44 20.11 3.18
CA GLN A 198 -3.96 21.48 3.32
C GLN A 198 -2.84 21.78 2.32
N GLY A 199 -2.86 23.00 1.79
CA GLY A 199 -1.79 23.49 0.93
C GLY A 199 -1.85 22.88 -0.47
N TYR A 200 -2.91 23.18 -1.22
CA TYR A 200 -3.04 22.77 -2.62
C TYR A 200 -1.84 23.22 -3.45
N ARG A 201 -1.25 22.30 -4.22
CA ARG A 201 -0.02 22.57 -4.97
C ARG A 201 -0.26 23.27 -6.30
N ASP A 202 -1.48 23.18 -6.85
CA ASP A 202 -1.89 23.74 -8.14
C ASP A 202 -0.87 23.43 -9.27
N PRO A 203 -0.63 22.14 -9.60
CA PRO A 203 0.31 21.79 -10.66
C PRO A 203 -0.28 22.13 -12.04
N ALA A 204 0.56 22.67 -12.93
CA ALA A 204 0.13 23.11 -14.27
C ALA A 204 -0.49 21.99 -15.14
N LYS A 205 -0.11 20.72 -14.89
CA LYS A 205 -0.72 19.55 -15.50
C LYS A 205 -1.02 18.52 -14.41
N ILE A 206 -2.28 18.16 -14.27
CA ILE A 206 -2.73 17.06 -13.42
C ILE A 206 -2.97 15.84 -14.31
N ASP A 207 -2.49 14.68 -13.89
CA ASP A 207 -2.77 13.43 -14.58
C ASP A 207 -4.29 13.14 -14.56
N PRO A 208 -4.94 13.02 -15.73
CA PRO A 208 -6.37 12.68 -15.82
C PRO A 208 -6.71 11.35 -15.12
N GLN A 209 -5.75 10.42 -15.00
CA GLN A 209 -5.95 9.12 -14.37
C GLN A 209 -6.33 9.26 -12.88
N PHE A 210 -5.89 10.32 -12.20
CA PHE A 210 -6.26 10.60 -10.80
C PHE A 210 -7.74 10.89 -10.60
N PHE A 211 -8.47 11.19 -11.67
CA PHE A 211 -9.92 11.44 -11.61
C PHE A 211 -10.76 10.31 -12.20
N SER A 212 -10.12 9.21 -12.64
CA SER A 212 -10.82 8.07 -13.23
C SER A 212 -11.07 6.98 -12.18
N PRO A 213 -12.34 6.61 -11.89
CA PRO A 213 -12.64 5.60 -10.88
C PRO A 213 -11.94 4.26 -11.13
N ASN A 214 -11.88 3.82 -12.38
CA ASN A 214 -11.33 2.52 -12.76
C ASN A 214 -9.85 2.40 -12.40
N HIS A 215 -9.07 3.48 -12.54
CA HIS A 215 -7.65 3.48 -12.18
C HIS A 215 -7.45 3.69 -10.67
N VAL A 216 -8.20 4.62 -10.07
CA VAL A 216 -8.07 4.94 -8.64
C VAL A 216 -8.46 3.77 -7.74
N PHE A 217 -9.49 3.01 -8.14
CA PHE A 217 -10.00 1.88 -7.38
C PHE A 217 -9.58 0.53 -7.97
N GLN A 218 -8.56 0.52 -8.85
CA GLN A 218 -8.00 -0.72 -9.36
C GLN A 218 -7.41 -1.53 -8.19
N GLU A 219 -7.83 -2.78 -8.06
CA GLU A 219 -7.24 -3.66 -7.07
C GLU A 219 -5.79 -3.96 -7.44
N LEU A 220 -4.87 -3.59 -6.56
CA LEU A 220 -3.50 -4.04 -6.67
C LEU A 220 -3.47 -5.51 -6.26
N ASN A 221 -3.27 -6.41 -7.23
CA ASN A 221 -2.84 -7.77 -6.98
C ASN A 221 -1.39 -7.70 -6.47
N LEU A 222 -1.26 -7.32 -5.20
CA LEU A 222 -0.03 -7.54 -4.46
C LEU A 222 0.06 -9.06 -4.32
N GLU A 223 0.81 -9.70 -5.22
CA GLU A 223 1.26 -11.07 -5.02
C GLU A 223 1.63 -11.21 -3.55
N PRO A 224 0.94 -12.07 -2.79
CA PRO A 224 1.14 -12.11 -1.36
C PRO A 224 2.58 -12.57 -1.17
N ASN A 225 3.46 -11.64 -0.76
CA ASN A 225 4.88 -11.86 -0.52
C ASN A 225 5.13 -12.82 0.67
N THR A 226 4.09 -13.54 1.12
CA THR A 226 4.23 -14.82 1.77
C THR A 226 4.76 -15.82 0.77
N LYS A 227 6.08 -16.05 0.82
CA LYS A 227 6.64 -17.38 0.50
C LYS A 227 5.86 -18.40 1.34
N LEU A 228 4.76 -18.91 0.80
CA LEU A 228 3.93 -19.92 1.45
C LEU A 228 4.82 -21.14 1.59
N ASN A 229 5.20 -21.41 2.83
CA ASN A 229 5.98 -22.60 3.14
C ASN A 229 5.05 -23.80 2.98
N LEU A 230 5.06 -24.44 1.80
CA LEU A 230 4.43 -25.75 1.53
C LEU A 230 4.77 -26.80 2.63
N LEU A 231 5.89 -26.59 3.34
CA LEU A 231 6.41 -27.42 4.43
C LEU A 231 5.77 -27.16 5.80
N LYS A 232 4.88 -26.18 5.95
CA LYS A 232 4.16 -25.88 7.20
C LYS A 232 2.66 -25.74 6.88
N PRO A 233 1.81 -26.71 7.22
CA PRO A 233 0.37 -26.55 7.03
C PRO A 233 -0.11 -25.37 7.88
N HIS A 234 -0.89 -24.48 7.26
CA HIS A 234 -1.53 -23.38 7.95
C HIS A 234 -2.54 -23.98 8.94
N LYS A 235 -2.51 -23.58 10.22
CA LYS A 235 -3.47 -24.07 11.24
C LYS A 235 -4.91 -23.57 10.99
N THR A 236 -5.11 -22.71 10.00
CA THR A 236 -6.40 -22.14 9.64
C THR A 236 -6.69 -22.42 8.18
N LEU A 237 -7.90 -22.87 7.88
CA LEU A 237 -8.40 -23.01 6.51
C LEU A 237 -8.30 -21.65 5.80
N PRO A 238 -7.71 -21.57 4.60
CA PRO A 238 -7.77 -20.35 3.81
C PRO A 238 -9.24 -20.00 3.51
N LYS A 239 -9.55 -18.71 3.42
CA LYS A 239 -10.85 -18.26 2.92
C LYS A 239 -10.96 -18.68 1.46
N ALA A 240 -12.13 -19.13 1.02
CA ALA A 240 -12.36 -19.46 -0.38
C ALA A 240 -12.23 -18.17 -1.23
N GLU A 241 -11.10 -18.02 -1.90
CA GLU A 241 -10.94 -17.05 -2.99
C GLU A 241 -11.58 -17.65 -4.25
N GLY A 242 -12.22 -16.80 -5.06
CA GLY A 242 -12.90 -17.24 -6.28
C GLY A 242 -11.93 -17.85 -7.30
N TYR A 243 -12.47 -18.52 -8.31
CA TYR A 243 -11.66 -19.11 -9.37
C TYR A 243 -10.90 -18.01 -10.15
N PRO A 244 -9.63 -18.22 -10.50
CA PRO A 244 -8.90 -17.31 -11.37
C PRO A 244 -9.65 -17.18 -12.71
N GLU A 245 -9.79 -15.95 -13.20
CA GLU A 245 -10.52 -15.64 -14.44
C GLU A 245 -9.93 -16.45 -15.61
N GLY A 246 -10.75 -17.31 -16.21
CA GLY A 246 -10.37 -18.13 -17.38
C GLY A 246 -10.12 -19.62 -17.12
N ALA A 247 -10.10 -20.08 -15.86
CA ALA A 247 -9.96 -21.51 -15.55
C ALA A 247 -11.31 -22.25 -15.67
N THR A 248 -11.54 -22.96 -16.78
CA THR A 248 -12.74 -23.80 -16.99
C THR A 248 -12.77 -25.04 -16.09
N THR A 249 -11.62 -25.47 -15.55
CA THR A 249 -11.51 -26.69 -14.72
C THR A 249 -10.74 -26.45 -13.42
N LEU A 250 -11.26 -26.96 -12.31
CA LEU A 250 -10.60 -27.04 -10.99
C LEU A 250 -9.33 -27.91 -11.00
N TYR A 251 -9.19 -28.75 -12.01
CA TYR A 251 -8.11 -29.69 -12.20
C TYR A 251 -7.05 -29.08 -13.12
N ASN A 252 -5.86 -28.80 -12.58
CA ASN A 252 -4.75 -28.23 -13.32
C ASN A 252 -3.68 -29.29 -13.56
N ARG A 253 -3.39 -29.56 -14.84
CA ARG A 253 -2.35 -30.47 -15.29
C ARG A 253 -1.12 -29.68 -15.71
N VAL A 254 -0.02 -29.87 -15.00
CA VAL A 254 1.24 -29.18 -15.26
C VAL A 254 2.28 -30.16 -15.79
N ARG A 255 3.14 -29.68 -16.70
CA ARG A 255 4.25 -30.46 -17.26
C ARG A 255 5.38 -30.60 -16.24
N VAL A 256 5.95 -31.81 -16.15
CA VAL A 256 7.12 -32.06 -15.31
C VAL A 256 8.32 -31.21 -15.76
N SER A 257 8.54 -31.04 -17.07
CA SER A 257 9.60 -30.16 -17.59
C SER A 257 9.46 -28.71 -17.06
N GLN A 258 8.24 -28.15 -17.08
CA GLN A 258 7.94 -26.82 -16.57
C GLN A 258 8.24 -26.71 -15.08
N PHE A 259 7.88 -27.73 -14.30
CA PHE A 259 8.17 -27.78 -12.87
C PHE A 259 9.67 -27.82 -12.57
N ILE A 260 10.46 -28.61 -13.31
CA ILE A 260 11.90 -28.72 -13.12
C ILE A 260 12.62 -27.39 -13.47
N HIS A 261 12.27 -26.79 -14.61
CA HIS A 261 12.94 -25.58 -15.11
C HIS A 261 12.47 -24.29 -14.42
N SER A 262 11.26 -24.25 -13.86
CA SER A 262 10.71 -23.06 -13.18
C SER A 262 11.61 -22.53 -12.06
N SER A 263 11.74 -21.20 -11.97
CA SER A 263 12.36 -20.52 -10.84
C SER A 263 11.44 -20.55 -9.61
N ASN A 264 10.13 -20.47 -9.84
CA ASN A 264 9.09 -20.44 -8.80
C ASN A 264 8.32 -21.77 -8.67
N PHE A 265 9.05 -22.85 -8.41
CA PHE A 265 8.49 -24.20 -8.28
C PHE A 265 7.45 -24.36 -7.16
N ALA A 266 7.41 -23.44 -6.19
CA ALA A 266 6.46 -23.48 -5.08
C ALA A 266 5.04 -23.10 -5.54
N GLU A 267 4.91 -22.07 -6.38
CA GLU A 267 3.62 -21.68 -6.99
C GLU A 267 3.12 -22.77 -7.93
N VAL A 268 4.03 -23.32 -8.75
CA VAL A 268 3.70 -24.42 -9.66
C VAL A 268 3.12 -25.63 -8.91
N LEU A 269 3.70 -25.99 -7.76
CA LEU A 269 3.23 -27.11 -6.94
C LEU A 269 1.89 -26.80 -6.22
N GLN A 270 1.62 -25.52 -5.93
CA GLN A 270 0.37 -25.11 -5.30
C GLN A 270 -0.79 -25.12 -6.28
N GLU A 271 -0.54 -24.73 -7.53
CA GLU A 271 -1.55 -24.71 -8.58
C GLU A 271 -1.80 -26.08 -9.20
N ALA A 272 -0.76 -26.93 -9.30
CA ALA A 272 -0.87 -28.23 -9.94
C ALA A 272 -1.71 -29.23 -9.12
N SER A 273 -2.66 -29.88 -9.80
CA SER A 273 -3.35 -31.07 -9.27
C SER A 273 -2.60 -32.35 -9.67
N GLU A 274 -2.03 -32.37 -10.88
CA GLU A 274 -1.28 -33.48 -11.47
C GLU A 274 -0.05 -32.94 -12.22
N LEU A 275 1.10 -33.60 -12.04
CA LEU A 275 2.30 -33.43 -12.85
C LEU A 275 2.41 -34.60 -13.84
N TYR A 276 2.21 -34.33 -15.12
CA TYR A 276 2.40 -35.36 -16.15
C TYR A 276 3.78 -35.25 -16.78
N PHE A 277 4.38 -36.41 -17.03
CA PHE A 277 5.68 -36.53 -17.69
C PHE A 277 5.51 -36.31 -19.19
N ASP A 278 6.10 -35.24 -19.70
CA ASP A 278 6.17 -34.92 -21.12
C ASP A 278 7.42 -35.52 -21.77
N ASP A 279 8.56 -35.51 -21.07
CA ASP A 279 9.81 -36.05 -21.57
C ASP A 279 10.06 -37.50 -21.11
N GLU A 280 10.19 -38.42 -22.06
CA GLU A 280 10.52 -39.83 -21.78
C GLU A 280 11.90 -39.99 -21.11
N ALA A 281 12.83 -39.08 -21.39
CA ALA A 281 14.15 -39.06 -20.75
C ALA A 281 14.05 -38.82 -19.24
N ILE A 282 13.11 -37.99 -18.79
CA ILE A 282 12.88 -37.70 -17.37
C ILE A 282 12.12 -38.86 -16.72
N LYS A 283 11.19 -39.47 -17.46
CA LYS A 283 10.41 -40.63 -17.01
C LYS A 283 11.27 -41.87 -16.79
N ASN A 284 12.23 -42.14 -17.68
CA ASN A 284 13.12 -43.31 -17.64
C ASN A 284 14.43 -43.06 -16.87
N HIS A 285 14.59 -41.90 -16.25
CA HIS A 285 15.81 -41.55 -15.51
C HIS A 285 15.98 -42.45 -14.27
N LYS A 286 17.21 -42.85 -13.94
CA LYS A 286 17.53 -43.74 -12.80
C LYS A 286 17.03 -43.22 -11.45
N LEU A 287 16.87 -41.90 -11.32
CA LEU A 287 16.39 -41.23 -10.10
C LEU A 287 14.86 -41.13 -10.02
N THR A 288 14.15 -41.40 -11.11
CA THR A 288 12.68 -41.40 -11.15
C THR A 288 12.19 -42.77 -10.72
N THR A 289 11.90 -42.89 -9.42
CA THR A 289 11.34 -44.13 -8.84
C THR A 289 9.83 -44.19 -9.03
N ASP A 290 9.24 -45.38 -8.98
CA ASP A 290 7.77 -45.57 -9.06
C ASP A 290 7.02 -44.76 -8.01
N ALA A 291 7.62 -44.55 -6.83
CA ALA A 291 7.08 -43.71 -5.77
C ALA A 291 6.96 -42.23 -6.20
N ILE A 292 7.91 -41.72 -6.99
CA ILE A 292 7.88 -40.34 -7.48
C ILE A 292 6.83 -40.19 -8.57
N VAL A 293 6.69 -41.19 -9.45
CA VAL A 293 5.63 -41.21 -10.47
C VAL A 293 4.26 -41.20 -9.82
N GLU A 294 4.05 -41.99 -8.76
CA GLU A 294 2.79 -41.99 -8.02
C GLU A 294 2.53 -40.66 -7.32
N ASN A 295 3.56 -40.05 -6.72
CA ASN A 295 3.45 -38.74 -6.09
C ASN A 295 3.09 -37.63 -7.09
N CYS A 296 3.44 -37.79 -8.37
CA CYS A 296 3.11 -36.81 -9.41
C CYS A 296 1.64 -36.86 -9.86
N LYS A 297 0.90 -37.96 -9.61
CA LYS A 297 -0.50 -38.10 -10.03
C LYS A 297 -1.46 -37.23 -9.22
N ASP A 298 -1.23 -37.11 -7.91
CA ASP A 298 -2.05 -36.29 -7.01
C ASP A 298 -1.18 -35.53 -6.00
N ILE A 299 -0.86 -34.29 -6.36
CA ILE A 299 0.01 -33.43 -5.54
C ILE A 299 -0.71 -32.94 -4.29
N LYS A 300 -2.04 -32.79 -4.36
CA LYS A 300 -2.84 -32.19 -3.27
C LYS A 300 -3.01 -33.13 -2.08
N VAL A 301 -2.80 -34.43 -2.29
CA VAL A 301 -2.84 -35.47 -1.25
C VAL A 301 -1.47 -35.68 -0.58
N LEU A 302 -0.39 -35.14 -1.15
CA LEU A 302 0.97 -35.39 -0.66
C LEU A 302 1.22 -34.85 0.75
N GLY A 303 1.86 -35.69 1.57
CA GLY A 303 2.35 -35.29 2.88
C GLY A 303 3.67 -34.51 2.80
N ARG A 304 4.10 -33.96 3.94
CA ARG A 304 5.38 -33.23 4.05
C ARG A 304 6.60 -34.06 3.65
N LYS A 305 6.55 -35.38 3.88
CA LYS A 305 7.64 -36.30 3.53
C LYS A 305 7.73 -36.46 2.02
N ASP A 306 6.60 -36.63 1.36
CA ASP A 306 6.50 -36.90 -0.06
C ASP A 306 6.82 -35.63 -0.87
N LEU A 307 6.37 -34.46 -0.41
CA LEU A 307 6.76 -33.16 -0.96
C LEU A 307 8.27 -32.93 -0.88
N ARG A 308 8.92 -33.33 0.23
CA ARG A 308 10.39 -33.24 0.34
C ARG A 308 11.11 -34.18 -0.61
N GLN A 309 10.58 -35.39 -0.82
CA GLN A 309 11.13 -36.33 -1.78
C GLN A 309 11.05 -35.76 -3.19
N LEU A 310 9.90 -35.20 -3.57
CA LEU A 310 9.67 -34.58 -4.88
C LEU A 310 10.61 -33.37 -5.11
N LEU A 311 10.81 -32.53 -4.10
CA LEU A 311 11.76 -31.41 -4.17
C LEU A 311 13.23 -31.85 -4.24
N THR A 312 13.59 -32.91 -3.53
CA THR A 312 14.95 -33.48 -3.56
C THR A 312 15.23 -34.09 -4.92
N TRP A 313 14.28 -34.89 -5.44
CA TRP A 313 14.33 -35.45 -6.79
C TRP A 313 14.48 -34.38 -7.87
N ARG A 314 13.66 -33.31 -7.82
CA ARG A 314 13.77 -32.18 -8.75
C ARG A 314 15.17 -31.58 -8.75
N LYS A 315 15.76 -31.37 -7.56
CA LYS A 315 17.11 -30.79 -7.43
C LYS A 315 18.16 -31.70 -8.09
N SER A 316 18.06 -33.01 -7.89
CA SER A 316 18.98 -33.97 -8.49
C SER A 316 18.81 -34.05 -10.01
N ILE A 317 17.57 -34.17 -10.52
CA ILE A 317 17.33 -34.19 -11.98
C ILE A 317 17.77 -32.89 -12.64
N LYS A 318 17.51 -31.73 -12.03
CA LYS A 318 17.97 -30.45 -12.59
C LYS A 318 19.50 -30.39 -12.69
N ALA A 319 20.21 -30.91 -11.69
CA ALA A 319 21.67 -30.96 -11.72
C ALA A 319 22.19 -31.92 -12.80
N ASP A 320 21.54 -33.08 -12.97
CA ASP A 320 21.93 -34.05 -14.00
C ASP A 320 21.63 -33.54 -15.42
N LEU A 321 20.49 -32.86 -15.62
CA LEU A 321 20.15 -32.22 -16.90
C LEU A 321 21.10 -31.06 -17.23
N GLN A 322 21.55 -30.30 -16.23
CA GLN A 322 22.54 -29.24 -16.42
C GLN A 322 23.90 -29.83 -16.83
N LYS A 323 24.35 -30.90 -16.16
CA LYS A 323 25.59 -31.60 -16.54
C LYS A 323 25.50 -32.20 -17.94
N ALA A 324 24.38 -32.84 -18.28
CA ALA A 324 24.17 -33.39 -19.61
C ALA A 324 24.10 -32.30 -20.70
N ALA A 325 23.61 -31.10 -20.36
CA ALA A 325 23.65 -29.94 -21.27
C ALA A 325 25.08 -29.40 -21.43
N GLU A 326 25.86 -29.30 -20.35
CA GLU A 326 27.27 -28.90 -20.39
C GLU A 326 28.15 -29.92 -21.13
N GLU A 327 27.88 -31.21 -21.00
CA GLU A 327 28.57 -32.28 -21.75
C GLU A 327 28.21 -32.23 -23.24
N LYS A 328 26.94 -31.98 -23.58
CA LYS A 328 26.52 -31.76 -24.96
C LYS A 328 27.08 -30.49 -25.57
N GLU A 329 27.17 -29.39 -24.82
CA GLU A 329 27.84 -28.16 -25.27
C GLU A 329 29.34 -28.39 -25.47
N LYS A 330 29.98 -29.22 -24.63
CA LYS A 330 31.38 -29.63 -24.83
C LYS A 330 31.57 -30.55 -26.04
N GLU A 331 30.63 -31.45 -26.32
CA GLU A 331 30.65 -32.30 -27.53
C GLU A 331 30.37 -31.50 -28.80
N LEU A 332 29.42 -30.55 -28.77
CA LEU A 332 29.17 -29.61 -29.88
C LEU A 332 30.34 -28.64 -30.10
N ALA A 333 31.00 -28.19 -29.03
CA ALA A 333 32.24 -27.43 -29.11
C ALA A 333 33.44 -28.28 -29.59
N ALA A 334 33.42 -29.59 -29.34
CA ALA A 334 34.42 -30.53 -29.85
C ALA A 334 34.19 -30.85 -31.34
N ASP A 335 32.94 -30.85 -31.82
CA ASP A 335 32.61 -31.03 -33.25
C ASP A 335 32.94 -29.78 -34.09
N GLU A 336 32.93 -28.57 -33.49
CA GLU A 336 33.52 -27.36 -34.11
C GLU A 336 35.06 -27.26 -33.95
N GLN A 337 35.69 -28.21 -33.26
CA GLN A 337 37.15 -28.28 -33.07
C GLN A 337 37.77 -29.57 -33.60
N GLN A 338 37.38 -29.99 -34.81
CA GLN A 338 38.29 -30.75 -35.67
C GLN A 338 39.21 -29.81 -36.46
N THR A 339 40.05 -29.06 -35.75
CA THR A 339 41.35 -28.64 -36.30
C THR A 339 42.34 -28.38 -35.17
N LYS A 340 43.30 -29.29 -35.07
CA LYS A 340 44.57 -29.22 -34.34
C LYS A 340 44.52 -29.27 -32.81
N VAL A 341 44.82 -30.47 -32.31
CA VAL A 341 45.46 -30.73 -31.02
C VAL A 341 46.95 -30.34 -31.11
N GLN A 342 47.45 -29.71 -30.04
CA GLN A 342 48.78 -29.77 -29.40
C GLN A 342 49.12 -28.38 -28.84
N ASP A 343 49.59 -28.20 -27.61
CA ASP A 343 49.90 -29.15 -26.55
C ASP A 343 49.68 -28.50 -25.18
N GLN A 344 49.51 -29.39 -24.22
CA GLN A 344 49.49 -29.18 -22.77
C GLN A 344 50.78 -28.53 -22.27
N GLU A 345 50.69 -27.33 -21.70
CA GLU A 345 51.65 -26.85 -20.69
C GLU A 345 51.04 -25.75 -19.79
N GLN A 346 49.92 -26.03 -19.13
CA GLN A 346 49.32 -25.13 -18.13
C GLN A 346 48.35 -25.92 -17.25
N HIS A 347 48.86 -26.73 -16.31
CA HIS A 347 47.97 -27.39 -15.33
C HIS A 347 48.59 -27.58 -13.94
N LYS A 348 49.71 -26.92 -13.67
CA LYS A 348 50.32 -26.87 -12.33
C LYS A 348 50.17 -25.54 -11.62
N GLU A 349 49.94 -24.43 -12.32
CA GLU A 349 49.75 -23.10 -11.70
C GLU A 349 48.29 -22.86 -11.26
N ASP A 350 47.29 -23.35 -12.01
CA ASP A 350 45.87 -23.15 -11.67
C ASP A 350 45.44 -23.87 -10.38
N LYS A 351 46.04 -25.03 -10.07
CA LYS A 351 45.75 -25.77 -8.83
C LYS A 351 46.36 -25.14 -7.58
N GLU A 352 47.37 -24.29 -7.74
CA GLU A 352 47.96 -23.53 -6.63
C GLU A 352 47.20 -22.21 -6.41
N MET A 353 46.79 -21.54 -7.50
CA MET A 353 45.91 -20.37 -7.45
C MET A 353 44.54 -20.68 -6.82
N ASP A 354 43.90 -21.81 -7.18
CA ASP A 354 42.61 -22.21 -6.62
C ASP A 354 42.67 -22.51 -5.11
N LYS A 355 43.82 -23.02 -4.61
CA LYS A 355 44.04 -23.25 -3.18
C LYS A 355 44.21 -21.94 -2.42
N LEU A 356 44.96 -21.00 -3.01
CA LEU A 356 45.18 -19.66 -2.47
C LEU A 356 43.87 -18.86 -2.43
N ASP A 357 43.04 -18.96 -3.46
CA ASP A 357 41.73 -18.31 -3.50
C ASP A 357 40.74 -18.91 -2.49
N GLN A 358 40.77 -20.23 -2.27
CA GLN A 358 40.00 -20.87 -1.19
C GLN A 358 40.45 -20.39 0.20
N GLU A 359 41.75 -20.26 0.43
CA GLU A 359 42.31 -19.81 1.70
C GLU A 359 42.01 -18.31 1.97
N ILE A 360 42.04 -17.46 0.92
CA ILE A 360 41.61 -16.06 0.99
C ILE A 360 40.11 -15.94 1.31
N LEU A 361 39.29 -16.85 0.76
CA LEU A 361 37.85 -16.84 0.98
C LEU A 361 37.51 -17.25 2.41
N ASP A 362 38.19 -18.26 2.95
CA ASP A 362 38.04 -18.68 4.34
C ASP A 362 38.47 -17.59 5.32
N LEU A 363 39.63 -16.95 5.09
CA LEU A 363 40.10 -15.80 5.88
C LEU A 363 39.12 -14.62 5.85
N LYS A 364 38.53 -14.29 4.68
CA LYS A 364 37.50 -13.25 4.57
C LYS A 364 36.23 -13.62 5.34
N THR A 365 35.83 -14.89 5.37
CA THR A 365 34.65 -15.32 6.12
C THR A 365 34.88 -15.29 7.63
N GLU A 366 36.10 -15.58 8.09
CA GLU A 366 36.47 -15.43 9.50
C GLU A 366 36.52 -13.96 9.94
N GLN A 367 37.14 -13.09 9.14
CA GLN A 367 37.15 -11.64 9.40
C GLN A 367 35.72 -11.07 9.47
N ALA A 368 34.84 -11.45 8.54
CA ALA A 368 33.44 -11.03 8.57
C ALA A 368 32.68 -11.56 9.80
N ARG A 369 33.02 -12.76 10.30
CA ARG A 369 32.45 -13.32 11.54
C ARG A 369 32.94 -12.56 12.76
N GLU A 370 34.22 -12.18 12.82
CA GLU A 370 34.78 -11.39 13.91
C GLU A 370 34.22 -9.97 13.94
N GLU A 371 34.13 -9.29 12.81
CA GLU A 371 33.48 -7.98 12.70
C GLU A 371 32.02 -8.01 13.15
N LYS A 372 31.30 -9.09 12.81
CA LYS A 372 29.92 -9.27 13.28
C LYS A 372 29.85 -9.50 14.79
N ARG A 373 30.83 -10.18 15.39
CA ARG A 373 30.94 -10.38 16.85
C ARG A 373 31.26 -9.06 17.56
N THR A 374 32.23 -8.29 17.06
CA THR A 374 32.61 -6.99 17.64
C THR A 374 31.47 -5.97 17.49
N ARG A 375 30.78 -5.92 16.34
CA ARG A 375 29.60 -5.07 16.13
C ARG A 375 28.45 -5.43 17.08
N LYS A 376 28.19 -6.73 17.30
CA LYS A 376 27.19 -7.18 18.28
C LYS A 376 27.56 -6.78 19.70
N ARG A 377 28.85 -6.85 20.07
CA ARG A 377 29.34 -6.43 21.40
C ARG A 377 29.15 -4.92 21.61
N LYS A 378 29.58 -4.10 20.64
CA LYS A 378 29.37 -2.63 20.65
C LYS A 378 27.90 -2.25 20.75
N LEU A 379 27.02 -2.94 20.01
CA LEU A 379 25.58 -2.67 20.03
C LEU A 379 24.92 -3.06 21.37
N LYS A 380 25.43 -4.11 22.03
CA LYS A 380 24.98 -4.52 23.37
C LYS A 380 25.43 -3.53 24.44
N GLU A 381 26.65 -3.00 24.34
CA GLU A 381 27.18 -1.95 25.22
C GLU A 381 26.40 -0.64 25.04
N ARG A 382 26.09 -0.24 23.79
CA ARG A 382 25.26 0.94 23.52
C ARG A 382 23.85 0.82 24.10
N LYS A 383 23.22 -0.37 23.97
CA LYS A 383 21.90 -0.64 24.58
C LYS A 383 21.94 -0.56 26.11
N LYS A 384 22.99 -1.10 26.75
CA LYS A 384 23.16 -0.98 28.21
C LYS A 384 23.33 0.48 28.64
N LEU A 385 23.99 1.30 27.83
CA LEU A 385 24.16 2.73 28.11
C LEU A 385 22.84 3.50 27.92
N GLU A 386 22.09 3.24 26.84
CA GLU A 386 20.73 3.78 26.66
C GLU A 386 19.79 3.38 27.81
N GLU A 387 19.90 2.15 28.31
CA GLU A 387 19.10 1.66 29.44
C GLU A 387 19.50 2.33 30.77
N LYS A 388 20.80 2.54 31.02
CA LYS A 388 21.29 3.32 32.18
C LYS A 388 20.86 4.79 32.12
N MET A 389 20.90 5.42 30.94
CA MET A 389 20.40 6.78 30.72
C MET A 389 18.90 6.87 30.98
N ARG A 390 18.12 5.86 30.53
CA ARG A 390 16.67 5.79 30.73
C ARG A 390 16.29 5.61 32.21
N LEU A 391 17.15 4.98 33.01
CA LEU A 391 16.96 4.79 34.45
C LEU A 391 17.48 5.94 35.31
N ASN A 392 17.97 7.04 34.71
CA ASN A 392 18.52 8.22 35.40
C ASN A 392 19.58 7.88 36.48
N ALA A 393 20.35 6.82 36.27
CA ALA A 393 21.38 6.33 37.20
C ALA A 393 22.79 6.72 36.73
N LEU A 394 23.03 8.03 36.54
CA LEU A 394 24.36 8.58 36.29
C LEU A 394 24.83 9.37 37.51
N ILE A 395 25.91 8.90 38.13
CA ILE A 395 26.64 9.64 39.16
C ILE A 395 27.49 10.70 38.43
N PRO A 396 27.41 12.00 38.78
CA PRO A 396 28.20 13.04 38.13
C PRO A 396 29.70 12.80 38.38
N GLY A 397 30.47 12.53 37.31
CA GLY A 397 31.94 12.42 37.37
C GLY A 397 32.55 11.10 36.89
N ASP A 398 31.76 10.08 36.54
CA ASP A 398 32.29 8.82 36.03
C ASP A 398 32.65 8.96 34.54
N VAL A 399 33.94 9.16 34.25
CA VAL A 399 34.47 9.18 32.88
C VAL A 399 34.48 7.74 32.38
N GLY A 400 33.36 7.30 31.83
CA GLY A 400 33.22 5.99 31.20
C GLY A 400 34.33 5.72 30.17
N PRO A 401 34.57 4.44 29.82
CA PRO A 401 35.80 4.00 29.17
C PRO A 401 36.05 4.77 27.87
N THR A 402 37.20 5.45 27.82
CA THR A 402 37.72 6.13 26.64
C THR A 402 37.89 5.12 25.52
N VAL A 403 37.29 5.43 24.37
CA VAL A 403 37.53 4.69 23.13
C VAL A 403 38.98 5.00 22.76
N ASN A 404 39.90 4.03 22.92
CA ASN A 404 41.21 4.12 22.28
C ASN A 404 41.00 4.13 20.76
N THR A 405 41.03 5.33 20.18
CA THR A 405 41.05 5.60 18.75
C THR A 405 42.44 5.35 18.13
N GLU A 406 43.24 4.43 18.68
CA GLU A 406 44.63 4.19 18.24
C GLU A 406 44.82 3.01 17.27
N ALA A 407 43.75 2.45 16.70
CA ALA A 407 43.85 1.37 15.71
C ALA A 407 43.10 1.65 14.40
N GLY A 408 43.05 2.92 13.99
CA GLY A 408 42.69 3.31 12.63
C GLY A 408 43.95 3.54 11.81
N LEU A 409 44.10 2.84 10.69
CA LEU A 409 45.27 2.85 9.80
C LEU A 409 45.62 4.21 9.15
N PHE A 410 45.02 5.31 9.59
CA PHE A 410 45.23 6.66 9.05
C PHE A 410 45.37 7.65 10.21
N ASN A 411 46.60 7.89 10.64
CA ASN A 411 46.94 9.00 11.53
C ASN A 411 47.53 10.14 10.68
N LEU A 412 46.82 11.27 10.60
CA LEU A 412 47.21 12.45 9.81
C LEU A 412 48.43 13.19 10.39
N GLU A 413 48.85 12.88 11.62
CA GLU A 413 50.05 13.47 12.25
C GLU A 413 51.39 12.91 11.73
N LYS A 414 51.36 11.82 10.94
CA LYS A 414 52.58 11.24 10.31
C LYS A 414 52.88 11.81 8.91
N LEU A 415 52.15 12.81 8.44
CA LEU A 415 52.31 13.41 7.10
C LEU A 415 52.89 14.84 7.11
N SER A 416 53.36 15.34 8.25
CA SER A 416 53.96 16.69 8.36
C SER A 416 55.35 16.69 9.00
N GLN A 417 56.26 15.87 8.48
CA GLN A 417 57.71 16.06 8.64
C GLN A 417 58.40 15.99 7.28
#